data_AF-A0A3A0BDR3-F1
#
_entry.id   AF-A0A3A0BDR3-F1
#
_cell.length_a   1.000
_cell.length_b   1.000
_cell.length_c   1.000
_cell.angle_alpha   90.00
_cell.angle_beta   90.00
_cell.angle_gamma   90.00
#
_symmetry.space_group_name_H-M   'P 1'
#
loop_
_entity.id
_entity.type
_entity.pdbx_description
1 polymer ?
#
loop_
_entity_poly.entity_id
_entity_poly.type
_entity_poly.pdbx_seq_one_letter_code
_entity_poly.pdbx_strand_id
1 'polypeptide(L)'
;MKTKPSATTSGFHALVWQEDDLFVAKTIEIELASQGKTKKEALKNLEEAIELYFQDEPKTIFNSTALHNLTFEQINPRYPNYA
;
A
#
# COMPACT_ATOMS: atom_id res chain seq x y z
N MET A 1 12.84 29.29 -15.62
CA MET A 1 13.19 28.39 -14.50
C MET A 1 12.69 26.99 -14.87
N LYS A 2 13.58 26.02 -15.10
CA LYS A 2 13.18 24.63 -15.38
C LYS A 2 13.33 23.86 -14.09
N THR A 3 12.22 23.47 -13.48
CA THR A 3 12.20 22.66 -12.24
C THR A 3 12.78 21.29 -12.56
N LYS A 4 13.84 20.91 -11.84
CA LYS A 4 14.47 19.59 -11.91
C LYS A 4 13.39 18.54 -11.57
N PRO A 5 13.19 17.47 -12.35
CA PRO A 5 12.29 16.41 -11.92
C PRO A 5 12.82 15.87 -10.58
N SER A 6 11.96 15.97 -9.57
CA SER A 6 12.21 15.51 -8.20
C SER A 6 12.65 14.05 -8.25
N ALA A 7 13.68 13.69 -7.50
CA ALA A 7 14.25 12.35 -7.46
C ALA A 7 13.13 11.31 -7.32
N THR A 8 13.01 10.42 -8.31
CA THR A 8 12.04 9.33 -8.30
C THR A 8 12.47 8.33 -7.23
N THR A 9 11.85 8.40 -6.05
CA THR A 9 12.09 7.41 -4.99
C THR A 9 11.40 6.10 -5.40
N SER A 10 12.17 5.02 -5.48
CA SER A 10 11.62 3.68 -5.72
C SER A 10 10.96 3.18 -4.45
N GLY A 11 9.72 2.69 -4.53
CA GLY A 11 9.01 2.17 -3.36
C GLY A 11 7.55 1.83 -3.62
N PHE A 12 6.91 1.27 -2.60
CA PHE A 12 5.48 0.96 -2.59
C PHE A 12 4.74 1.94 -1.67
N HIS A 13 3.45 2.17 -1.96
CA HIS A 13 2.57 2.89 -1.06
C HIS A 13 1.76 1.89 -0.23
N ALA A 14 1.58 2.18 1.06
CA ALA A 14 0.78 1.33 1.94
C ALA A 14 -0.40 2.10 2.53
N LEU A 15 -1.59 1.49 2.49
CA LEU A 15 -2.73 1.85 3.33
C LEU A 15 -2.53 1.21 4.70
N VAL A 16 -2.79 1.96 5.77
CA VAL A 16 -2.68 1.46 7.15
C VAL A 16 -3.95 1.80 7.92
N TRP A 17 -4.60 0.78 8.47
CA TRP A 17 -5.80 0.93 9.29
C TRP A 17 -5.76 -0.04 10.48
N GLN A 18 -6.71 0.11 11.40
CA GLN A 18 -6.83 -0.76 12.56
C GLN A 18 -8.00 -1.72 12.34
N GLU A 19 -7.75 -3.01 12.55
CA GLU A 19 -8.76 -4.07 12.64
C GLU A 19 -8.62 -4.72 14.00
N ASP A 20 -9.67 -4.60 14.83
CA ASP A 20 -9.67 -5.07 16.22
C ASP A 20 -8.41 -4.62 17.00
N ASP A 21 -7.62 -5.58 17.49
CA ASP A 21 -6.40 -5.38 18.29
C ASP A 21 -5.12 -5.31 17.45
N LEU A 22 -5.24 -5.18 16.13
CA LEU A 22 -4.11 -5.18 15.19
C LEU A 22 -4.18 -4.01 14.21
N PHE A 23 -3.00 -3.58 13.77
CA PHE A 23 -2.86 -2.72 12.61
C PHE A 23 -2.62 -3.58 11.38
N VAL A 24 -3.33 -3.28 10.31
CA VAL A 24 -3.14 -3.89 8.99
C VAL A 24 -2.46 -2.87 8.08
N ALA A 25 -1.44 -3.30 7.34
CA ALA A 25 -0.78 -2.53 6.31
C ALA A 25 -0.93 -3.27 4.96
N LYS A 26 -1.49 -2.63 3.94
CA LYS A 26 -1.69 -3.22 2.60
C LYS A 26 -1.10 -2.33 1.51
N THR A 27 -0.37 -2.91 0.56
CA THR A 27 0.15 -2.21 -0.62
C THR A 27 -0.97 -1.79 -1.56
N ILE A 28 -0.77 -0.68 -2.25
CA ILE A 28 -1.70 -0.20 -3.29
C ILE A 28 -1.43 -0.93 -4.61
N GLU A 29 -0.16 -1.24 -4.90
CA GLU A 29 0.28 -1.70 -6.22
C GLU A 29 0.11 -3.20 -6.48
N ILE A 30 0.24 -4.05 -5.46
CA ILE A 30 0.35 -5.52 -5.63
C ILE A 30 -0.55 -6.33 -4.68
N GLU A 31 -1.54 -5.70 -4.05
CA GLU A 31 -2.50 -6.33 -3.14
C GLU A 31 -1.89 -7.15 -1.97
N LEU A 32 -0.64 -6.87 -1.61
CA LEU A 32 0.06 -7.56 -0.53
C LEU A 32 -0.24 -6.88 0.80
N ALA A 33 -0.50 -7.65 1.85
CA ALA A 33 -0.79 -7.11 3.17
C ALA A 33 -0.01 -7.84 4.28
N SER A 34 0.14 -7.16 5.39
CA SER A 34 0.68 -7.69 6.64
C SER A 34 -0.04 -7.03 7.83
N GLN A 35 0.24 -7.52 9.04
CA GLN A 35 -0.36 -7.00 10.27
C GLN A 35 0.66 -6.94 11.42
N GLY A 36 0.36 -6.15 12.44
CA GLY A 36 1.19 -6.04 13.65
C GLY A 36 0.42 -5.41 14.81
N LYS A 37 0.94 -5.54 16.04
CA LYS A 37 0.36 -4.90 17.24
C LYS A 37 0.52 -3.39 17.23
N THR A 38 1.40 -2.86 16.40
CA THR A 38 1.59 -1.42 16.18
C THR A 38 1.66 -1.11 14.68
N LYS A 39 1.36 0.14 14.29
CA LYS A 39 1.55 0.62 12.90
C LYS A 39 2.96 0.35 12.38
N LYS A 40 3.98 0.57 13.21
CA LYS A 40 5.39 0.36 12.86
C LYS A 40 5.69 -1.10 12.58
N GLU A 41 5.14 -1.99 13.41
CA GLU A 41 5.31 -3.44 13.24
C GLU A 41 4.60 -3.93 11.98
N ALA A 42 3.36 -3.50 11.73
CA ALA A 42 2.65 -3.84 10.49
C ALA A 42 3.45 -3.40 9.25
N LEU A 43 3.95 -2.17 9.23
CA LEU A 43 4.78 -1.68 8.11
C LEU A 43 6.09 -2.47 7.95
N LYS A 44 6.79 -2.80 9.04
CA LYS A 44 8.01 -3.63 8.99
C LYS A 44 7.72 -5.03 8.44
N ASN A 45 6.64 -5.65 8.90
CA ASN A 45 6.21 -6.95 8.41
C ASN A 45 5.80 -6.88 6.94
N LEU A 46 5.26 -5.74 6.47
CA LEU A 46 4.92 -5.53 5.07
C LEU A 46 6.18 -5.44 4.20
N GLU A 47 7.19 -4.71 4.66
CA GLU A 47 8.50 -4.61 4.00
C GLU A 47 9.13 -5.99 3.82
N GLU A 48 9.20 -6.79 4.89
CA GLU A 48 9.71 -8.17 4.82
C GLU A 48 8.87 -9.05 3.87
N ALA A 49 7.54 -8.91 3.88
CA ALA A 49 6.67 -9.65 2.97
C ALA A 49 6.91 -9.27 1.49
N ILE A 50 7.16 -7.98 1.20
CA ILE A 50 7.51 -7.51 -0.15
C ILE A 50 8.86 -8.10 -0.57
N GLU A 51 9.87 -8.07 0.31
CA GLU A 51 11.18 -8.65 0.03
C GLU A 51 11.09 -10.14 -0.29
N LEU A 52 10.29 -10.90 0.48
CA LEU A 52 10.04 -12.31 0.24
C LEU A 52 9.26 -12.55 -1.06
N TYR A 53 8.27 -11.71 -1.38
CA TYR A 53 7.47 -11.84 -2.60
C TYR A 53 8.32 -11.70 -3.87
N PHE A 54 9.30 -10.79 -3.86
CA PHE A 54 10.19 -10.55 -5.01
C PHE A 54 11.56 -11.21 -4.88
N GLN A 55 11.74 -12.15 -3.96
CA GLN A 55 13.07 -12.73 -3.67
C GLN A 55 13.73 -13.41 -4.89
N ASP A 56 12.92 -13.97 -5.78
CA ASP A 56 13.36 -14.70 -6.99
C ASP A 56 13.29 -13.84 -8.27
N GLU A 57 12.76 -12.62 -8.16
CA GLU A 57 12.59 -11.70 -9.28
C GLU A 57 13.79 -10.77 -9.43
N PRO A 58 14.19 -10.39 -10.66
CA PRO A 58 15.17 -9.32 -10.84
C PRO A 58 14.64 -8.05 -10.16
N LYS A 59 15.52 -7.29 -9.49
CA LYS A 59 15.16 -6.05 -8.79
C LYS A 59 14.36 -5.13 -9.69
N THR A 60 13.04 -5.18 -9.54
CA THR A 60 12.11 -4.37 -10.32
C THR A 60 12.06 -3.01 -9.65
N ILE A 61 12.45 -1.97 -10.39
CA ILE A 61 12.34 -0.59 -9.91
C ILE A 61 10.88 -0.19 -10.03
N PHE A 62 10.17 -0.14 -8.90
CA PHE A 62 8.85 0.45 -8.84
C PHE A 62 8.99 1.96 -8.76
N ASN A 63 8.67 2.65 -9.85
CA ASN A 63 8.59 4.10 -9.84
C ASN A 63 7.34 4.53 -9.08
N SER A 64 7.49 4.78 -7.78
CA SER A 64 6.47 5.45 -6.99
C SER A 64 6.38 6.90 -7.44
N THR A 65 5.18 7.30 -7.88
CA THR A 65 4.83 8.71 -8.02
C THR A 65 4.09 9.12 -6.76
N ALA A 66 4.41 10.29 -6.20
CA ALA A 66 3.69 10.83 -5.07
C ALA A 66 2.18 10.93 -5.40
N LEU A 67 1.36 10.24 -4.61
CA LEU A 67 -0.08 10.27 -4.74
C LEU A 67 -0.61 11.58 -4.13
N HIS A 68 -1.19 12.45 -4.96
CA HIS A 68 -1.79 13.72 -4.54
C HIS A 68 -3.32 13.56 -4.46
N ASN A 69 -3.96 14.25 -3.50
CA ASN A 69 -5.41 14.26 -3.34
C ASN A 69 -6.06 12.88 -3.05
N LEU A 70 -5.40 12.02 -2.27
CA LEU A 70 -5.99 10.77 -1.78
C LEU A 70 -7.03 11.03 -0.68
N THR A 71 -8.20 10.37 -0.79
CA THR A 71 -9.23 10.32 0.26
C THR A 71 -9.76 8.89 0.44
N PHE A 72 -10.42 8.63 1.56
CA PHE A 72 -11.07 7.36 1.86
C PHE A 72 -12.58 7.57 1.94
N GLU A 73 -13.32 7.08 0.94
CA GLU A 73 -14.75 7.33 0.79
C GLU A 73 -15.55 6.02 0.87
N GLN A 74 -16.66 6.03 1.60
CA GLN A 74 -17.61 4.90 1.63
C GLN A 74 -18.56 4.99 0.43
N ILE A 75 -18.65 3.91 -0.36
CA ILE A 75 -19.60 3.79 -1.48
C ILE A 75 -20.66 2.76 -1.10
N ASN A 76 -21.94 3.15 -1.21
CA ASN A 76 -23.09 2.28 -0.89
C ASN A 76 -23.82 1.85 -2.19
N PRO A 77 -23.50 0.67 -2.76
CA PRO A 77 -24.16 0.19 -3.97
C PRO A 77 -25.63 -0.18 -3.69
N ARG A 78 -26.52 0.04 -4.67
CA ARG A 78 -27.89 -0.50 -4.65
C ARG A 78 -27.94 -1.76 -5.48
N TYR A 79 -28.15 -2.91 -4.84
CA TYR A 79 -28.38 -4.16 -5.54
C TYR A 79 -29.86 -4.25 -5.94
N PRO A 80 -30.18 -4.60 -7.20
CA PRO A 80 -31.55 -4.91 -7.57
C PRO A 80 -32.00 -6.15 -6.78
N ASN A 81 -33.17 -6.08 -6.16
CA ASN A 81 -33.81 -7.24 -5.54
C ASN A 81 -34.18 -8.24 -6.65
N TYR A 82 -33.45 -9.34 -6.75
CA TYR A 82 -33.89 -10.51 -7.50
C TYR A 82 -34.86 -11.28 -6.60
N ALA A 83 -36.14 -10.87 -6.63
CA ALA A 83 -37.25 -11.62 -6.02
C ALA A 83 -37.76 -12.70 -6.97
#